data_AF-A0A285TKT4-F1
#
_entry.id   AF-A0A285TKT4-F1
#
_cell.length_a   1.000
_cell.length_b   1.000
_cell.length_c   1.000
_cell.angle_alpha   90.00
_cell.angle_beta   90.00
_cell.angle_gamma   90.00
#
_symmetry.space_group_name_H-M   'P 1'
#
loop_
_entity.id
_entity.type
_entity.pdbx_description
1 polymer ?
#
loop_
_entity_poly.entity_id
_entity_poly.type
_entity_poly.pdbx_seq_one_letter_code
_entity_poly.pdbx_strand_id
1 'polypeptide(L)'
;MKVDVQKRQNLWLGLLLLVLCSNLMLYRTNFGKDILEIGTSSVALGSLIDLVIVAPILVLAWKRQKSIKLFLLLSASGLVLSRILIPIEYLKPYVAFTWVGIAVELGLLAIELLLLVTLVRYLPKIIKDTKESNLPILFSFSSAVDRYVQKHQLIHIVCSEMLMFYYAFASWRKKPLLNANTVTLHKKSSYIAFQIMLIHAVVIETLGIHWFIHEKSMILSIILLVLNIYTVIFFLADIRVVQLNPVLFTNEKMFISLGLMKRMEINWADIEEVITDQNILKQKLTKDTLDFLARDFDEVKPNVILKLKKPTDATLAFGIKKQYEKVAIKFDDSQRFIDAYNKYNS
;
A
#
# COMPACT_ATOMS: atom_id res chain seq x y z
N MET A 1 24.92 13.35 -12.30
CA MET A 1 24.73 12.40 -11.16
C MET A 1 23.31 11.81 -11.06
N LYS A 2 22.23 12.57 -10.80
CA LYS A 2 20.85 11.99 -10.75
C LYS A 2 20.39 11.41 -12.10
N VAL A 3 20.75 12.07 -13.21
CA VAL A 3 20.41 11.63 -14.58
C VAL A 3 21.10 10.31 -14.94
N ASP A 4 22.39 10.15 -14.61
CA ASP A 4 23.14 8.90 -14.84
C ASP A 4 22.61 7.73 -14.02
N VAL A 5 22.15 8.03 -12.81
CA VAL A 5 21.54 7.05 -11.90
C VAL A 5 20.24 6.51 -12.48
N GLN A 6 19.39 7.41 -12.99
CA GLN A 6 18.10 7.05 -13.58
C GLN A 6 18.27 6.35 -14.94
N LYS A 7 19.24 6.78 -15.76
CA LYS A 7 19.58 6.11 -17.03
C LYS A 7 20.03 4.67 -16.83
N ARG A 8 20.85 4.39 -15.79
CA ARG A 8 21.23 3.01 -15.43
C ARG A 8 20.06 2.17 -14.92
N GLN A 9 19.10 2.75 -14.19
CA GLN A 9 17.91 2.02 -13.75
C GLN A 9 17.01 1.64 -14.94
N ASN A 10 16.82 2.56 -15.88
CA ASN A 10 16.03 2.29 -17.08
C ASN A 10 16.68 1.19 -17.94
N LEU A 11 18.02 1.10 -17.97
CA LEU A 11 18.73 0.01 -18.64
C LEU A 11 18.41 -1.36 -18.03
N TRP A 12 18.51 -1.50 -16.70
CA TRP A 12 18.21 -2.78 -16.03
C TRP A 12 16.76 -3.20 -16.21
N LEU A 13 15.82 -2.25 -16.17
CA LEU A 13 14.42 -2.50 -16.43
C LEU A 13 14.18 -2.89 -17.90
N GLY A 14 14.86 -2.26 -18.85
CA GLY A 14 14.82 -2.64 -20.26
C GLY A 14 15.33 -4.06 -20.50
N LEU A 15 16.45 -4.45 -19.87
CA LEU A 15 16.96 -5.83 -19.93
C LEU A 15 16.00 -6.85 -19.32
N LEU A 16 15.38 -6.51 -18.19
CA LEU A 16 14.38 -7.37 -17.55
C LEU A 16 13.18 -7.59 -18.49
N LEU A 17 12.65 -6.52 -19.08
CA LEU A 17 11.56 -6.62 -20.04
C LEU A 17 11.97 -7.45 -21.26
N LEU A 18 13.20 -7.30 -21.75
CA LEU A 18 13.71 -8.09 -22.86
C LEU A 18 13.74 -9.58 -22.53
N VAL A 19 14.24 -9.96 -21.35
CA VAL A 19 14.27 -11.37 -20.88
C VAL A 19 12.85 -11.94 -20.73
N LEU A 20 11.91 -11.17 -20.17
CA LEU A 20 10.53 -11.64 -19.99
C LEU A 20 9.80 -11.75 -21.34
N CYS A 21 9.95 -10.75 -22.21
CA CYS A 21 9.33 -10.75 -23.53
C CYS A 21 9.91 -11.84 -24.44
N SER A 22 11.22 -12.09 -24.40
CA SER A 22 11.84 -13.16 -25.20
C SER A 22 11.32 -14.53 -24.79
N ASN A 23 11.25 -14.81 -23.48
CA ASN A 23 10.70 -16.05 -22.96
C ASN A 23 9.20 -16.20 -23.26
N LEU A 24 8.41 -15.12 -23.12
CA LEU A 24 7.01 -15.13 -23.54
C LEU A 24 6.85 -15.42 -25.03
N MET A 25 7.64 -14.76 -25.87
CA MET A 25 7.59 -14.93 -27.32
C MET A 25 7.95 -16.37 -27.72
N LEU A 26 8.95 -16.95 -27.07
CA LEU A 26 9.42 -18.32 -27.31
C LEU A 26 8.31 -19.38 -27.08
N TYR A 27 7.47 -19.23 -26.05
CA TYR A 27 6.46 -20.25 -25.73
C TYR A 27 5.04 -19.91 -26.22
N ARG A 28 4.75 -18.65 -26.54
CA ARG A 28 3.39 -18.18 -26.89
C ARG A 28 3.22 -17.82 -28.37
N THR A 29 4.29 -17.75 -29.16
CA THR A 29 4.20 -17.39 -30.59
C THR A 29 4.64 -18.52 -31.50
N ASN A 30 4.19 -18.49 -32.75
CA ASN A 30 4.58 -19.48 -33.75
C ASN A 30 6.08 -19.45 -34.06
N PHE A 31 6.73 -18.27 -33.98
CA PHE A 31 8.18 -18.13 -34.15
C PHE A 31 8.99 -18.98 -33.15
N GLY A 32 8.48 -19.12 -31.93
CA GLY A 32 9.15 -19.91 -30.90
C GLY A 32 9.01 -21.42 -31.09
N LYS A 33 7.99 -21.90 -31.80
CA LYS A 33 7.78 -23.32 -32.09
C LYS A 33 8.91 -23.88 -32.96
N ASP A 34 9.29 -23.15 -34.00
CA ASP A 34 10.37 -23.54 -34.91
C ASP A 34 11.72 -23.67 -34.18
N ILE A 35 11.97 -22.79 -33.20
CA ILE A 35 13.19 -22.80 -32.37
C ILE A 35 13.16 -23.96 -31.37
N LEU A 36 11.98 -24.25 -30.79
CA LEU A 36 11.81 -25.35 -29.85
C LEU A 36 12.05 -26.70 -30.54
N GLU A 37 11.63 -26.89 -31.80
CA GLU A 37 11.86 -28.14 -32.55
C GLU A 37 13.35 -28.50 -32.74
N ILE A 38 14.24 -27.50 -32.80
CA ILE A 38 15.68 -27.69 -33.07
C ILE A 38 16.48 -28.02 -31.79
N GLY A 39 16.00 -27.62 -30.61
CA GLY A 39 16.79 -27.67 -29.38
C GLY A 39 15.98 -27.61 -28.08
N THR A 40 14.87 -28.35 -28.02
CA THR A 40 13.87 -28.34 -26.92
C THR A 40 14.45 -28.28 -25.50
N SER A 41 15.41 -29.15 -25.16
CA SER A 41 15.92 -29.29 -23.78
C SER A 41 16.86 -28.16 -23.36
N SER A 42 17.74 -27.70 -24.25
CA SER A 42 18.72 -26.64 -23.98
C SER A 42 18.05 -25.27 -23.90
N VAL A 43 17.06 -25.03 -24.77
CA VAL A 43 16.29 -23.78 -24.79
C VAL A 43 15.44 -23.67 -23.51
N ALA A 44 14.78 -24.75 -23.08
CA ALA A 44 14.01 -24.78 -21.83
C ALA A 44 14.88 -24.53 -20.60
N LEU A 45 16.12 -25.04 -20.58
CA LEU A 45 17.08 -24.76 -19.50
C LEU A 45 17.52 -23.29 -19.49
N GLY A 46 17.76 -22.70 -20.67
CA GLY A 46 18.01 -21.26 -20.79
C GLY A 46 16.88 -20.44 -20.19
N SER A 47 15.63 -20.77 -20.53
CA SER A 47 14.44 -20.13 -19.96
C SER A 47 14.32 -20.29 -18.45
N LEU A 48 14.67 -21.46 -17.90
CA LEU A 48 14.69 -21.67 -16.45
C LEU A 48 15.73 -20.78 -15.77
N ILE A 49 16.95 -20.70 -16.31
CA ILE A 49 18.01 -19.82 -15.77
C ILE A 49 17.57 -18.36 -15.85
N ASP A 50 16.97 -17.96 -16.97
CA ASP A 50 16.47 -16.61 -17.17
C ASP A 50 15.45 -16.22 -16.11
N LEU A 51 14.46 -17.08 -15.84
CA LEU A 51 13.39 -16.80 -14.89
C LEU A 51 13.81 -16.94 -13.42
N VAL A 52 14.66 -17.92 -13.09
CA VAL A 52 15.03 -18.25 -11.70
C VAL A 52 16.25 -17.47 -11.21
N ILE A 53 17.14 -17.04 -12.11
CA ILE A 53 18.42 -16.40 -11.73
C ILE A 53 18.55 -15.02 -12.37
N VAL A 54 18.47 -14.91 -13.69
CA VAL A 54 18.77 -13.66 -14.41
C VAL A 54 17.75 -12.56 -14.08
N ALA A 55 16.45 -12.85 -14.19
CA ALA A 55 15.39 -11.91 -13.90
C ALA A 55 15.43 -11.41 -12.44
N PRO A 56 15.60 -12.28 -11.40
CA PRO A 56 15.85 -11.84 -10.04
C PRO A 56 17.05 -10.89 -9.89
N ILE A 57 18.19 -11.20 -10.51
CA ILE A 57 19.38 -10.34 -10.47
C ILE A 57 19.10 -8.97 -11.11
N LEU A 58 18.40 -8.94 -12.25
CA LEU A 58 18.03 -7.69 -12.92
C LEU A 58 17.09 -6.83 -12.08
N VAL A 59 16.13 -7.44 -11.37
CA VAL A 59 15.25 -6.72 -10.43
C VAL A 59 16.04 -6.14 -9.25
N LEU A 60 17.00 -6.89 -8.69
CA LEU A 60 17.87 -6.40 -7.61
C LEU A 60 18.77 -5.25 -8.09
N ALA A 61 19.31 -5.35 -9.30
CA ALA A 61 20.12 -4.30 -9.93
C ALA A 61 19.30 -3.04 -10.19
N TRP A 62 18.06 -3.19 -10.66
CA TRP A 62 17.12 -2.08 -10.87
C TRP A 62 16.76 -1.37 -9.55
N LYS A 63 16.40 -2.14 -8.52
CA LYS A 63 16.11 -1.63 -7.17
C LYS A 63 17.35 -1.16 -6.40
N ARG A 64 18.55 -1.49 -6.89
CA ARG A 64 19.85 -1.26 -6.22
C ARG A 64 19.89 -1.81 -4.79
N GLN A 65 19.23 -2.95 -4.58
CA GLN A 65 19.16 -3.61 -3.28
C GLN A 65 19.89 -4.94 -3.36
N LYS A 66 20.93 -5.12 -2.52
CA LYS A 66 21.61 -6.41 -2.37
C LYS A 66 20.99 -7.17 -1.20
N SER A 67 19.76 -7.64 -1.39
CA SER A 67 19.03 -8.41 -0.37
C SER A 67 18.92 -9.86 -0.81
N ILE A 68 19.61 -10.75 -0.10
CA ILE A 68 19.52 -12.20 -0.34
C ILE A 68 18.09 -12.71 -0.15
N LYS A 69 17.34 -12.11 0.78
CA LYS A 69 15.92 -12.45 1.02
C LYS A 69 15.08 -12.14 -0.23
N LEU A 70 15.33 -10.99 -0.85
CA LEU A 70 14.61 -10.58 -2.07
C LEU A 70 15.04 -11.43 -3.28
N PHE A 71 16.33 -11.81 -3.37
CA PHE A 71 16.80 -12.75 -4.39
C PHE A 71 16.04 -14.09 -4.29
N LEU A 72 16.05 -14.72 -3.11
CA LEU A 72 15.40 -16.01 -2.88
C LEU A 72 13.89 -15.95 -3.17
N LEU A 73 13.22 -14.86 -2.74
CA LEU A 73 11.81 -14.65 -3.04
C LEU A 73 11.54 -14.57 -4.55
N LEU A 74 12.35 -13.80 -5.28
CA LEU A 74 12.18 -13.64 -6.72
C LEU A 74 12.53 -14.92 -7.49
N SER A 75 13.54 -15.67 -7.07
CA SER A 75 13.89 -16.98 -7.64
C SER A 75 12.78 -18.02 -7.40
N ALA A 76 12.18 -18.03 -6.21
CA ALA A 76 11.02 -18.85 -5.90
C ALA A 76 9.83 -18.50 -6.82
N SER A 77 9.54 -17.20 -7.00
CA SER A 77 8.53 -16.75 -7.96
C SER A 77 8.88 -17.14 -9.41
N GLY A 78 10.16 -17.10 -9.78
CA GLY A 78 10.66 -17.54 -11.09
C GLY A 78 10.40 -19.01 -11.36
N LEU A 79 10.54 -19.88 -10.35
CA LEU A 79 10.19 -21.30 -10.45
C LEU A 79 8.70 -21.50 -10.72
N VAL A 80 7.83 -20.78 -10.00
CA VAL A 80 6.38 -20.83 -10.23
C VAL A 80 6.03 -20.31 -11.63
N LEU A 81 6.60 -19.18 -12.04
CA LEU A 81 6.38 -18.60 -13.37
C LEU A 81 6.84 -19.54 -14.50
N SER A 82 7.95 -20.24 -14.31
CA SER A 82 8.48 -21.18 -15.30
C SER A 82 7.48 -22.31 -15.63
N ARG A 83 6.66 -22.74 -14.68
CA ARG A 83 5.63 -23.77 -14.92
C ARG A 83 4.41 -23.26 -15.66
N ILE A 84 4.11 -21.97 -15.50
CA ILE A 84 3.00 -21.32 -16.20
C ILE A 84 3.40 -20.99 -17.65
N LEU A 85 4.69 -20.69 -17.87
CA LEU A 85 5.24 -20.28 -19.16
C LEU A 85 5.70 -21.47 -20.02
N ILE A 86 6.42 -22.43 -19.44
CA ILE A 86 7.07 -23.53 -20.15
C ILE A 86 6.15 -24.76 -20.13
N PRO A 87 5.78 -25.33 -21.28
CA PRO A 87 5.02 -26.58 -21.34
C PRO A 87 5.70 -27.71 -20.56
N ILE A 88 4.90 -28.49 -19.81
CA ILE A 88 5.38 -29.52 -18.87
C ILE A 88 6.27 -30.58 -19.56
N GLU A 89 6.07 -30.83 -20.85
CA GLU A 89 6.83 -31.78 -21.65
C GLU A 89 8.32 -31.43 -21.73
N TYR A 90 8.65 -30.13 -21.79
CA TYR A 90 10.02 -29.65 -21.84
C TYR A 90 10.69 -29.59 -20.47
N LEU A 91 9.91 -29.69 -19.39
CA LEU A 91 10.41 -29.72 -18.01
C LEU A 91 10.69 -31.16 -17.52
N LYS A 92 10.25 -32.19 -18.24
CA LYS A 92 10.43 -33.61 -17.88
C LYS A 92 11.90 -34.01 -17.61
N PRO A 93 12.91 -33.55 -18.36
CA PRO A 93 14.31 -33.86 -18.06
C PRO A 93 14.82 -33.24 -16.76
N TYR A 94 14.13 -32.23 -16.23
CA TYR A 94 14.56 -31.42 -15.09
C TYR A 94 13.74 -31.73 -13.83
N VAL A 95 13.48 -33.02 -13.58
CA VAL A 95 12.64 -33.52 -12.47
C VAL A 95 13.03 -32.95 -11.10
N ALA A 96 14.33 -32.77 -10.84
CA ALA A 96 14.81 -32.16 -9.60
C ALA A 96 14.30 -30.72 -9.40
N PHE A 97 14.25 -29.90 -10.46
CA PHE A 97 13.67 -28.56 -10.43
C PHE A 97 12.15 -28.59 -10.24
N THR A 98 11.49 -29.62 -10.78
CA THR A 98 10.07 -29.87 -10.52
C THR A 98 9.81 -30.22 -9.05
N TRP A 99 10.66 -31.00 -8.40
CA TRP A 99 10.49 -31.26 -6.95
C TRP A 99 10.74 -30.01 -6.11
N VAL A 100 11.76 -29.21 -6.43
CA VAL A 100 12.04 -27.95 -5.74
C VAL A 100 10.87 -26.97 -5.89
N GLY A 101 10.31 -26.82 -7.10
CA GLY A 101 9.15 -25.96 -7.32
C GLY A 101 7.91 -26.40 -6.55
N ILE A 102 7.65 -27.72 -6.44
CA ILE A 102 6.54 -28.26 -5.62
C ILE A 102 6.79 -27.96 -4.15
N ALA A 103 8.01 -28.15 -3.65
CA ALA A 103 8.35 -27.86 -2.26
C ALA A 103 8.18 -26.37 -1.93
N VAL A 104 8.54 -25.47 -2.86
CA VAL A 104 8.31 -24.03 -2.74
C VAL A 104 6.81 -23.71 -2.70
N GLU A 105 6.01 -24.25 -3.62
CA GLU A 105 4.56 -24.07 -3.66
C GLU A 105 3.89 -24.56 -2.37
N LEU A 106 4.24 -25.77 -1.88
CA LEU A 106 3.75 -26.29 -0.60
C LEU A 106 4.18 -25.43 0.58
N GLY A 107 5.40 -24.90 0.57
CA GLY A 107 5.89 -23.96 1.58
C GLY A 107 5.07 -22.66 1.60
N LEU A 108 4.75 -22.10 0.42
CA LEU A 108 3.90 -20.92 0.29
C LEU A 108 2.49 -21.20 0.82
N LEU A 109 1.89 -22.33 0.44
CA LEU A 109 0.58 -22.77 0.95
C LEU A 109 0.58 -22.94 2.47
N ALA A 110 1.65 -23.49 3.04
CA ALA A 110 1.79 -23.63 4.50
C ALA A 110 1.88 -22.27 5.20
N ILE A 111 2.59 -21.30 4.61
CA ILE A 111 2.65 -19.91 5.11
C ILE A 111 1.26 -19.26 5.06
N GLU A 112 0.54 -19.40 3.94
CA GLU A 112 -0.82 -18.87 3.78
C GLU A 112 -1.77 -19.46 4.83
N LEU A 113 -1.73 -20.78 5.03
CA LEU A 113 -2.52 -21.47 6.05
C LEU A 113 -2.17 -20.97 7.46
N LEU A 114 -0.89 -20.79 7.76
CA LEU A 114 -0.45 -20.26 9.05
C LEU A 114 -0.94 -18.84 9.29
N LEU A 115 -0.90 -17.97 8.27
CA LEU A 115 -1.44 -16.61 8.36
C LEU A 115 -2.96 -16.63 8.60
N LEU A 116 -3.69 -17.50 7.90
CA LEU A 116 -5.14 -17.66 8.05
C LEU A 116 -5.49 -18.15 9.46
N VAL A 117 -4.83 -19.19 9.96
CA VAL A 117 -5.03 -19.71 11.31
C VAL A 117 -4.72 -18.64 12.36
N THR A 118 -3.64 -17.88 12.17
CA THR A 118 -3.26 -16.78 13.05
C THR A 118 -4.35 -15.70 13.07
N LEU A 119 -4.83 -15.29 11.91
CA LEU A 119 -5.90 -14.29 11.79
C LEU A 119 -7.18 -14.77 12.48
N VAL A 120 -7.65 -15.99 12.19
CA VAL A 120 -8.87 -16.55 12.80
C VAL A 120 -8.74 -16.66 14.32
N ARG A 121 -7.56 -17.00 14.83
CA ARG A 121 -7.31 -17.11 16.27
C ARG A 121 -7.31 -15.76 16.99
N TYR A 122 -6.72 -14.72 16.40
CA TYR A 122 -6.55 -13.41 17.06
C TYR A 122 -7.64 -12.40 16.72
N LEU A 123 -8.32 -12.52 15.57
CA LEU A 123 -9.35 -11.58 15.13
C LEU A 123 -10.49 -11.38 16.15
N PRO A 124 -11.04 -12.42 16.82
CA PRO A 124 -12.06 -12.21 17.85
C PRO A 124 -11.56 -11.34 19.01
N LYS A 125 -10.29 -11.51 19.42
CA LYS A 125 -9.67 -10.71 20.48
C LYS A 125 -9.45 -9.26 20.01
N ILE A 126 -8.96 -9.09 18.78
CA ILE A 126 -8.78 -7.77 18.16
C ILE A 126 -10.13 -7.02 18.12
N ILE A 127 -11.20 -7.68 17.67
CA ILE A 127 -12.54 -7.08 17.59
C ILE A 127 -13.06 -6.72 18.99
N LYS A 128 -12.82 -7.58 20.00
CA LYS A 128 -13.21 -7.30 21.38
C LYS A 128 -12.51 -6.06 21.93
N ASP A 129 -11.17 -6.01 21.85
CA ASP A 129 -10.37 -4.86 22.31
C ASP A 129 -10.75 -3.57 21.57
N THR A 130 -11.08 -3.68 20.27
CA THR A 130 -11.54 -2.54 19.46
C THR A 130 -12.86 -1.96 19.98
N LYS A 131 -13.81 -2.83 20.37
CA LYS A 131 -15.14 -2.44 20.84
C LYS A 131 -15.13 -1.87 22.26
N GLU A 132 -14.20 -2.32 23.10
CA GLU A 132 -14.03 -1.84 24.48
C GLU A 132 -13.31 -0.49 24.54
N SER A 133 -12.67 -0.07 23.45
CA SER A 133 -11.97 1.22 23.37
C SER A 133 -12.91 2.40 23.10
N ASN A 134 -12.63 3.53 23.73
CA ASN A 134 -13.29 4.81 23.46
C ASN A 134 -12.69 5.56 22.25
N LEU A 135 -11.64 5.02 21.62
CA LEU A 135 -11.00 5.64 20.47
C LEU A 135 -11.76 5.36 19.16
N PRO A 136 -11.57 6.20 18.13
CA PRO A 136 -12.10 5.92 16.80
C PRO A 136 -11.59 4.57 16.29
N ILE A 137 -12.45 3.83 15.60
CA ILE A 137 -12.19 2.45 15.14
C ILE A 137 -10.87 2.35 14.37
N LEU A 138 -10.53 3.36 13.57
CA LEU A 138 -9.29 3.39 12.81
C LEU A 138 -8.05 3.23 13.71
N PHE A 139 -8.06 3.83 14.89
CA PHE A 139 -6.96 3.76 15.85
C PHE A 139 -7.10 2.52 16.74
N SER A 140 -8.24 2.32 17.39
CA SER A 140 -8.43 1.20 18.33
C SER A 140 -8.22 -0.17 17.68
N PHE A 141 -8.70 -0.36 16.45
CA PHE A 141 -8.48 -1.61 15.71
C PHE A 141 -6.99 -1.84 15.44
N SER A 142 -6.27 -0.78 15.07
CA SER A 142 -4.87 -0.90 14.70
C SER A 142 -3.95 -1.08 15.88
N SER A 143 -4.23 -0.39 17.00
CA SER A 143 -3.55 -0.65 18.27
C SER A 143 -3.80 -2.08 18.77
N ALA A 144 -5.00 -2.62 18.57
CA ALA A 144 -5.30 -4.01 18.89
C ALA A 144 -4.55 -5.01 17.99
N VAL A 145 -4.47 -4.75 16.67
CA VAL A 145 -3.65 -5.57 15.75
C VAL A 145 -2.17 -5.53 16.16
N ASP A 146 -1.62 -4.34 16.46
CA ASP A 146 -0.25 -4.18 16.94
C ASP A 146 0.02 -4.99 18.22
N ARG A 147 -0.95 -5.05 19.14
CA ARG A 147 -0.83 -5.80 20.41
C ARG A 147 -0.75 -7.31 20.20
N TYR A 148 -1.58 -7.88 19.32
CA TYR A 148 -1.67 -9.33 19.16
C TYR A 148 -0.76 -9.88 18.06
N VAL A 149 -0.37 -9.06 17.08
CA VAL A 149 0.24 -9.53 15.83
C VAL A 149 1.45 -8.68 15.37
N GLN A 150 2.15 -8.07 16.33
CA GLN A 150 3.22 -7.08 16.10
C GLN A 150 4.30 -7.45 15.05
N LYS A 151 4.63 -8.75 14.90
CA LYS A 151 5.77 -9.20 14.08
C LYS A 151 5.40 -9.62 12.65
N HIS A 152 4.12 -9.61 12.27
CA HIS A 152 3.68 -10.18 10.98
C HIS A 152 3.13 -9.11 10.04
N GLN A 153 4.00 -8.52 9.21
CA GLN A 153 3.63 -7.48 8.25
C GLN A 153 2.46 -7.88 7.33
N LEU A 154 2.41 -9.14 6.88
CA LEU A 154 1.32 -9.63 6.04
C LEU A 154 -0.04 -9.55 6.76
N ILE A 155 -0.08 -9.78 8.07
CA ILE A 155 -1.31 -9.68 8.84
C ILE A 155 -1.72 -8.21 9.00
N HIS A 156 -0.78 -7.27 9.15
CA HIS A 156 -1.08 -5.84 9.13
C HIS A 156 -1.69 -5.40 7.80
N ILE A 157 -1.20 -5.92 6.67
CA ILE A 157 -1.76 -5.64 5.35
C ILE A 157 -3.19 -6.16 5.28
N VAL A 158 -3.42 -7.44 5.59
CA VAL A 158 -4.76 -8.05 5.58
C VAL A 158 -5.73 -7.31 6.50
N CYS A 159 -5.29 -6.95 7.71
CA CYS A 159 -6.12 -6.18 8.65
C CYS A 159 -6.45 -4.78 8.11
N SER A 160 -5.52 -4.11 7.42
CA SER A 160 -5.77 -2.82 6.77
C SER A 160 -6.81 -2.94 5.66
N GLU A 161 -6.76 -4.02 4.87
CA GLU A 161 -7.76 -4.34 3.84
C GLU A 161 -9.14 -4.63 4.45
N MET A 162 -9.19 -5.41 5.54
CA MET A 162 -10.43 -5.63 6.28
C MET A 162 -11.05 -4.33 6.78
N LEU A 163 -10.22 -3.39 7.24
CA LEU A 163 -10.67 -2.08 7.68
C LEU A 163 -11.22 -1.24 6.52
N MET A 164 -10.57 -1.28 5.34
CA MET A 164 -11.09 -0.66 4.13
C MET A 164 -12.48 -1.20 3.78
N PHE A 165 -12.65 -2.53 3.72
CA PHE A 165 -13.95 -3.15 3.42
C PHE A 165 -15.01 -2.83 4.49
N TYR A 166 -14.63 -2.78 5.76
CA TYR A 166 -15.52 -2.34 6.84
C TYR A 166 -16.03 -0.92 6.60
N TYR A 167 -15.15 0.03 6.25
CA TYR A 167 -15.56 1.41 5.99
C TYR A 167 -16.33 1.57 4.67
N ALA A 168 -16.03 0.78 3.65
CA ALA A 168 -16.77 0.78 2.40
C ALA A 168 -18.23 0.30 2.59
N PHE A 169 -18.42 -0.80 3.32
CA PHE A 169 -19.69 -1.53 3.30
C PHE A 169 -20.45 -1.55 4.64
N ALA A 170 -19.75 -1.58 5.78
CA ALA A 170 -20.37 -1.80 7.09
C ALA A 170 -20.55 -0.50 7.91
N SER A 171 -19.85 0.59 7.57
CA SER A 171 -19.91 1.84 8.33
C SER A 171 -20.91 2.88 7.80
N TRP A 172 -21.68 2.57 6.76
CA TRP A 172 -22.60 3.50 6.07
C TRP A 172 -23.62 4.24 6.96
N ARG A 173 -24.06 3.63 8.08
CA ARG A 173 -25.00 4.20 9.05
C ARG A 173 -24.33 4.86 10.26
N LYS A 174 -23.00 4.78 10.37
CA LYS A 174 -22.26 5.38 11.49
C LYS A 174 -22.20 6.90 11.31
N LYS A 175 -22.18 7.62 12.43
CA LYS A 175 -22.03 9.07 12.46
C LYS A 175 -20.68 9.42 13.11
N PRO A 176 -20.03 10.51 12.68
CA PRO A 176 -18.81 10.96 13.33
C PRO A 176 -19.09 11.40 14.76
N LEU A 177 -18.16 11.09 15.66
CA LEU A 177 -18.15 11.61 17.01
C LEU A 177 -17.62 13.05 16.96
N LEU A 178 -18.52 14.02 16.88
CA LEU A 178 -18.18 15.43 16.93
C LEU A 178 -18.50 15.95 18.33
N ASN A 179 -17.45 16.27 19.09
CA ASN A 179 -17.52 16.85 20.42
C ASN A 179 -16.51 18.02 20.55
N ALA A 180 -16.44 18.63 21.74
CA ALA A 180 -15.54 19.76 22.01
C ALA A 180 -14.04 19.43 21.79
N ASN A 181 -13.66 18.15 21.90
CA ASN A 181 -12.29 17.68 21.76
C ASN A 181 -11.98 17.15 20.35
N THR A 182 -12.80 17.50 19.35
CA THR A 182 -12.61 17.02 17.97
C THR A 182 -12.60 18.13 16.94
N VAL A 183 -11.77 17.96 15.91
CA VAL A 183 -11.61 18.88 14.78
C VAL A 183 -11.54 18.10 13.47
N THR A 184 -12.25 18.54 12.45
CA THR A 184 -12.21 17.92 11.11
C THR A 184 -11.08 18.53 10.26
N LEU A 185 -10.65 17.79 9.23
CA LEU A 185 -9.64 18.23 8.26
C LEU A 185 -10.19 18.40 6.83
N HIS A 186 -11.44 18.05 6.59
CA HIS A 186 -12.00 17.84 5.25
C HIS A 186 -13.25 18.68 4.95
N LYS A 187 -13.84 19.36 5.95
CA LYS A 187 -15.08 20.10 5.75
C LYS A 187 -14.84 21.44 5.06
N LYS A 188 -13.67 22.04 5.22
CA LYS A 188 -13.24 23.26 4.52
C LYS A 188 -12.24 22.94 3.41
N SER A 189 -12.47 21.84 2.69
CA SER A 189 -11.75 21.48 1.47
C SER A 189 -12.67 20.78 0.48
N SER A 190 -12.25 20.71 -0.77
CA SER A 190 -12.96 19.95 -1.81
C SER A 190 -12.65 18.45 -1.79
N TYR A 191 -12.10 17.91 -0.70
CA TYR A 191 -11.61 16.53 -0.65
C TYR A 191 -12.65 15.49 -1.07
N ILE A 192 -13.86 15.57 -0.51
CA ILE A 192 -14.92 14.61 -0.82
C ILE A 192 -15.36 14.76 -2.27
N ALA A 193 -15.51 16.00 -2.77
CA ALA A 193 -15.87 16.25 -4.17
C ALA A 193 -14.81 15.71 -5.13
N PHE A 194 -13.52 15.89 -4.81
CA PHE A 194 -12.40 15.36 -5.57
C PHE A 194 -12.42 13.82 -5.61
N GLN A 195 -12.68 13.16 -4.47
CA GLN A 195 -12.80 11.69 -4.44
C GLN A 195 -14.00 11.19 -5.26
N ILE A 196 -15.15 11.87 -5.19
CA ILE A 196 -16.33 11.54 -6.01
C ILE A 196 -16.03 11.71 -7.50
N MET A 197 -15.34 12.78 -7.88
CA MET A 197 -14.90 13.01 -9.26
C MET A 197 -13.99 11.87 -9.76
N LEU A 198 -13.05 11.41 -8.93
CA LEU A 198 -12.20 10.27 -9.27
C LEU A 198 -12.99 8.96 -9.44
N ILE A 199 -13.99 8.70 -8.59
CA ILE A 199 -14.88 7.54 -8.76
C ILE A 199 -15.57 7.60 -10.13
N HIS A 200 -16.13 8.76 -10.53
CA HIS A 200 -16.77 8.92 -11.84
C HIS A 200 -15.78 8.70 -12.99
N ALA A 201 -14.58 9.27 -12.90
CA ALA A 201 -13.54 9.08 -13.89
C ALA A 201 -13.18 7.60 -14.06
N VAL A 202 -12.96 6.87 -12.96
CA VAL A 202 -12.66 5.43 -12.98
C VAL A 202 -13.81 4.63 -13.60
N VAL A 203 -15.07 4.96 -13.31
CA VAL A 203 -16.23 4.25 -13.89
C VAL A 203 -16.31 4.47 -15.40
N ILE A 204 -16.17 5.71 -15.87
CA ILE A 204 -16.20 6.04 -17.31
C ILE A 204 -15.02 5.39 -18.04
N GLU A 205 -13.83 5.48 -17.47
CA GLU A 205 -12.62 4.84 -17.98
C GLU A 205 -12.80 3.32 -18.07
N THR A 206 -13.41 2.70 -17.05
CA THR A 206 -13.68 1.26 -17.04
C THR A 206 -14.56 0.86 -18.22
N LEU A 207 -15.63 1.59 -18.51
CA LEU A 207 -16.52 1.25 -19.63
C LEU A 207 -15.78 1.30 -20.97
N GLY A 208 -14.98 2.36 -21.21
CA GLY A 208 -14.22 2.51 -22.45
C GLY A 208 -13.10 1.49 -22.60
N ILE A 209 -12.26 1.34 -21.57
CA ILE A 209 -11.11 0.44 -21.59
C ILE A 209 -11.54 -1.03 -21.62
N HIS A 210 -12.56 -1.40 -20.83
CA HIS A 210 -13.04 -2.78 -20.78
C HIS A 210 -13.53 -3.21 -22.17
N TRP A 211 -14.36 -2.39 -22.84
CA TRP A 211 -14.83 -2.70 -24.20
C TRP A 211 -13.66 -2.80 -25.20
N PHE A 212 -12.75 -1.82 -25.20
CA PHE A 212 -11.62 -1.78 -26.15
C PHE A 212 -10.63 -2.95 -25.97
N ILE A 213 -10.41 -3.39 -24.73
CA ILE A 213 -9.44 -4.46 -24.43
C ILE A 213 -10.09 -5.84 -24.47
N HIS A 214 -11.40 -5.97 -24.22
CA HIS A 214 -12.07 -7.26 -24.16
C HIS A 214 -11.90 -8.08 -25.44
N GLU A 215 -12.01 -7.44 -26.61
CA GLU A 215 -11.81 -8.10 -27.91
C GLU A 215 -10.36 -8.55 -28.14
N LYS A 216 -9.39 -7.86 -27.52
CA LYS A 216 -7.95 -8.16 -27.67
C LYS A 216 -7.47 -9.20 -26.66
N SER A 217 -7.96 -9.13 -25.44
CA SER A 217 -7.63 -10.05 -24.34
C SER A 217 -8.70 -9.99 -23.27
N MET A 218 -9.57 -11.00 -23.24
CA MET A 218 -10.60 -11.17 -22.21
C MET A 218 -10.00 -11.20 -20.80
N ILE A 219 -8.88 -11.92 -20.61
CA ILE A 219 -8.20 -12.05 -19.32
C ILE A 219 -7.74 -10.68 -18.82
N LEU A 220 -7.06 -9.90 -19.67
CA LEU A 220 -6.59 -8.57 -19.30
C LEU A 220 -7.76 -7.64 -18.97
N SER A 221 -8.83 -7.72 -19.76
CA SER A 221 -10.03 -6.92 -19.56
C SER A 221 -10.72 -7.19 -18.22
N ILE A 222 -10.77 -8.47 -17.78
CA ILE A 222 -11.30 -8.86 -16.47
C ILE A 222 -10.39 -8.37 -15.34
N ILE A 223 -9.07 -8.50 -15.47
CA ILE A 223 -8.12 -8.02 -14.45
C ILE A 223 -8.28 -6.52 -14.22
N LEU A 224 -8.36 -5.73 -15.30
CA LEU A 224 -8.55 -4.28 -15.22
C LEU A 224 -9.90 -3.92 -14.60
N LEU A 225 -10.97 -4.66 -14.96
CA LEU A 225 -12.28 -4.47 -14.36
C LEU A 225 -12.24 -4.68 -12.84
N VAL A 226 -11.62 -5.78 -12.36
CA VAL A 226 -11.49 -6.06 -10.93
C VAL A 226 -10.68 -4.97 -10.22
N LEU A 227 -9.59 -4.49 -10.82
CA LEU A 227 -8.77 -3.42 -10.25
C LEU A 227 -9.54 -2.10 -10.14
N ASN A 228 -10.37 -1.78 -11.12
CA ASN A 228 -11.20 -0.58 -11.10
C ASN A 228 -12.31 -0.68 -10.06
N ILE A 229 -12.97 -1.85 -9.93
CA ILE A 229 -13.95 -2.10 -8.87
C ILE A 229 -13.30 -1.92 -7.49
N TYR A 230 -12.12 -2.51 -7.28
CA TYR A 230 -11.35 -2.34 -6.05
C TYR A 230 -11.02 -0.86 -5.78
N THR A 231 -10.61 -0.11 -6.82
CA THR A 231 -10.30 1.32 -6.70
C THR A 231 -11.52 2.14 -6.25
N VAL A 232 -12.72 1.84 -6.80
CA VAL A 232 -13.96 2.49 -6.36
C VAL A 232 -14.27 2.15 -4.90
N ILE A 233 -14.15 0.88 -4.50
CA ILE A 233 -14.34 0.46 -3.10
C ILE A 233 -13.38 1.21 -2.17
N PHE A 234 -12.12 1.33 -2.57
CA PHE A 234 -11.11 2.06 -1.81
C PHE A 234 -11.50 3.53 -1.62
N PHE A 235 -11.93 4.24 -2.67
CA PHE A 235 -12.37 5.64 -2.54
C PHE A 235 -13.60 5.78 -1.65
N LEU A 236 -14.57 4.88 -1.75
CA LEU A 236 -15.74 4.87 -0.87
C LEU A 236 -15.34 4.69 0.60
N ALA A 237 -14.45 3.74 0.87
CA ALA A 237 -13.92 3.53 2.21
C ALA A 237 -13.18 4.76 2.73
N ASP A 238 -12.30 5.35 1.91
CA ASP A 238 -11.48 6.49 2.29
C ASP A 238 -12.32 7.73 2.63
N ILE A 239 -13.36 8.02 1.84
CA ILE A 239 -14.36 9.06 2.15
C ILE A 239 -14.98 8.80 3.52
N ARG A 240 -15.40 7.55 3.80
CA ARG A 240 -16.01 7.20 5.08
C ARG A 240 -15.03 7.30 6.25
N VAL A 241 -13.77 6.94 6.05
CA VAL A 241 -12.72 7.07 7.06
C VAL A 241 -12.50 8.53 7.42
N VAL A 242 -12.32 9.40 6.42
CA VAL A 242 -12.14 10.84 6.62
C VAL A 242 -13.33 11.47 7.33
N GLN A 243 -14.56 11.04 7.00
CA GLN A 243 -15.76 11.54 7.64
C GLN A 243 -15.88 11.09 9.10
N LEU A 244 -15.61 9.82 9.39
CA LEU A 244 -15.89 9.19 10.69
C LEU A 244 -14.77 9.35 11.72
N ASN A 245 -13.57 9.75 11.31
CA ASN A 245 -12.41 9.88 12.18
C ASN A 245 -11.88 11.33 12.14
N PRO A 246 -12.60 12.31 12.75
CA PRO A 246 -12.02 13.62 13.00
C PRO A 246 -10.79 13.49 13.90
N VAL A 247 -9.94 14.51 13.89
CA VAL A 247 -8.82 14.61 14.84
C VAL A 247 -9.40 14.63 16.25
N LEU A 248 -8.92 13.72 17.09
CA LEU A 248 -9.35 13.59 18.48
C LEU A 248 -8.24 14.07 19.42
N PHE A 249 -8.59 14.97 20.32
CA PHE A 249 -7.74 15.43 21.41
C PHE A 249 -8.10 14.68 22.69
N THR A 250 -7.10 14.09 23.33
CA THR A 250 -7.20 13.52 24.67
C THR A 250 -6.34 14.33 25.62
N ASN A 251 -6.34 14.01 26.92
CA ASN A 251 -5.50 14.71 27.89
C ASN A 251 -3.99 14.50 27.64
N GLU A 252 -3.61 13.37 27.00
CA GLU A 252 -2.21 12.99 26.80
C GLU A 252 -1.75 13.13 25.35
N LYS A 253 -2.65 12.88 24.39
CA LYS A 253 -2.31 12.71 22.97
C LYS A 253 -3.35 13.28 22.02
N MET A 254 -2.91 13.57 20.81
CA MET A 254 -3.74 13.77 19.63
C MET A 254 -3.71 12.55 18.72
N PHE A 255 -4.88 12.14 18.23
CA PHE A 255 -5.05 11.12 17.20
C PHE A 255 -5.47 11.80 15.90
N ILE A 256 -4.63 11.76 14.87
CA ILE A 256 -4.85 12.43 13.58
C ILE A 256 -4.81 11.42 12.43
N SER A 257 -5.78 11.50 11.52
CA SER A 257 -5.84 10.68 10.32
C SER A 257 -6.35 11.47 9.13
N LEU A 258 -5.85 11.14 7.94
CA LEU A 258 -6.41 11.60 6.68
C LEU A 258 -6.59 10.38 5.77
N GLY A 259 -7.79 9.79 5.88
CA GLY A 259 -8.20 8.63 5.12
C GLY A 259 -7.52 7.34 5.59
N LEU A 260 -7.50 6.35 4.71
CA LEU A 260 -6.79 5.09 4.89
C LEU A 260 -5.27 5.22 4.67
N MET A 261 -4.85 6.34 4.09
CA MET A 261 -3.47 6.53 3.61
C MET A 261 -2.48 6.90 4.69
N LYS A 262 -2.92 7.63 5.72
CA LYS A 262 -2.02 8.09 6.79
C LYS A 262 -2.76 8.41 8.07
N ARG A 263 -2.14 8.02 9.17
CA ARG A 263 -2.53 8.38 10.53
C ARG A 263 -1.33 8.44 11.45
N MET A 264 -1.46 9.17 12.54
CA MET A 264 -0.41 9.35 13.52
C MET A 264 -1.01 9.59 14.91
N GLU A 265 -0.28 9.15 15.92
CA GLU A 265 -0.56 9.45 17.33
C GLU A 265 0.57 10.34 17.83
N ILE A 266 0.22 11.51 18.38
CA ILE A 266 1.19 12.52 18.81
C ILE A 266 0.94 12.82 20.28
N ASN A 267 1.88 12.47 21.16
CA ASN A 267 1.80 12.88 22.57
C ASN A 267 2.03 14.39 22.66
N TRP A 268 1.27 15.09 23.49
CA TRP A 268 1.50 16.53 23.70
C TRP A 268 2.92 16.82 24.21
N ALA A 269 3.44 15.94 25.06
CA ALA A 269 4.81 16.00 25.58
C ALA A 269 5.91 15.88 24.51
N ASP A 270 5.63 15.29 23.35
CA ASP A 270 6.60 15.10 22.27
C ASP A 270 6.62 16.29 21.28
N ILE A 271 5.75 17.28 21.44
CA ILE A 271 5.76 18.51 20.63
C ILE A 271 6.84 19.43 21.18
N GLU A 272 7.80 19.79 20.32
CA GLU A 272 8.85 20.77 20.63
C GLU A 272 8.36 22.19 20.38
N GLU A 273 7.72 22.39 19.22
CA GLU A 273 7.31 23.71 18.74
C GLU A 273 6.04 23.59 17.89
N VAL A 274 5.14 24.56 18.07
CA VAL A 274 3.95 24.75 17.25
C VAL A 274 4.15 25.98 16.37
N ILE A 275 4.33 25.76 15.08
CA ILE A 275 4.62 26.81 14.09
C ILE A 275 3.32 27.23 13.41
N THR A 276 2.95 28.51 13.60
CA THR A 276 1.78 29.15 12.95
C THR A 276 2.17 30.34 12.06
N ASP A 277 3.47 30.63 11.91
CA ASP A 277 3.96 31.71 11.06
C ASP A 277 3.68 31.42 9.58
N GLN A 278 2.89 32.29 8.94
CA GLN A 278 2.50 32.17 7.53
C GLN A 278 3.69 32.15 6.57
N ASN A 279 4.82 32.77 6.89
CA ASN A 279 5.99 32.78 6.03
C ASN A 279 6.64 31.40 5.96
N ILE A 280 6.63 30.66 7.07
CA ILE A 280 7.14 29.29 7.15
C ILE A 280 6.13 28.32 6.54
N LEU A 281 4.83 28.50 6.81
CA LEU A 281 3.76 27.64 6.31
C LEU A 281 3.63 27.64 4.77
N LYS A 282 4.08 28.71 4.10
CA LYS A 282 4.09 28.82 2.62
C LYS A 282 5.27 28.12 1.96
N GLN A 283 6.27 27.68 2.72
CA GLN A 283 7.45 27.01 2.17
C GLN A 283 7.13 25.59 1.74
N LYS A 284 7.92 25.06 0.81
CA LYS A 284 7.77 23.68 0.34
C LYS A 284 8.11 22.70 1.46
N LEU A 285 7.21 21.76 1.72
CA LEU A 285 7.42 20.72 2.73
C LEU A 285 8.62 19.83 2.37
N THR A 286 9.39 19.49 3.39
CA THR A 286 10.58 18.63 3.29
C THR A 286 10.19 17.14 3.43
N LYS A 287 11.10 16.21 3.11
CA LYS A 287 10.81 14.76 3.08
C LYS A 287 10.57 14.12 4.45
N ASP A 288 11.08 14.78 5.49
CA ASP A 288 10.92 14.50 6.92
C ASP A 288 9.60 15.05 7.50
N THR A 289 8.82 15.77 6.69
CA THR A 289 7.50 16.28 7.08
C THR A 289 6.39 15.36 6.58
N LEU A 290 5.54 14.89 7.48
CA LEU A 290 4.27 14.26 7.11
C LEU A 290 3.19 15.33 7.00
N ASP A 291 2.50 15.37 5.88
CA ASP A 291 1.41 16.31 5.67
C ASP A 291 0.06 15.67 6.04
N PHE A 292 -0.88 16.43 6.57
CA PHE A 292 -2.29 16.12 6.76
C PHE A 292 -3.11 17.22 6.08
N LEU A 293 -2.90 17.34 4.77
CA LEU A 293 -3.53 18.32 3.90
C LEU A 293 -4.58 17.61 3.06
N ALA A 294 -5.86 17.85 3.38
CA ALA A 294 -6.95 17.34 2.57
C ALA A 294 -6.87 18.00 1.18
N ARG A 295 -6.71 17.16 0.14
CA ARG A 295 -6.60 17.61 -1.26
C ARG A 295 -7.74 18.53 -1.64
N ASP A 296 -7.40 19.52 -2.46
CA ASP A 296 -8.32 20.49 -3.03
C ASP A 296 -7.95 20.72 -4.50
N PHE A 297 -8.78 21.47 -5.23
CA PHE A 297 -8.50 21.83 -6.62
C PHE A 297 -7.35 22.85 -6.73
N ASP A 298 -7.15 23.64 -5.68
CA ASP A 298 -6.06 24.60 -5.55
C ASP A 298 -4.94 24.10 -4.62
N GLU A 299 -3.80 24.82 -4.62
CA GLU A 299 -2.69 24.53 -3.71
C GLU A 299 -3.14 24.66 -2.23
N VAL A 300 -3.02 23.55 -1.50
CA VAL A 300 -3.40 23.49 -0.07
C VAL A 300 -2.18 23.76 0.80
N LYS A 301 -2.27 24.79 1.64
CA LYS A 301 -1.22 25.16 2.60
C LYS A 301 -1.63 24.77 4.03
N PRO A 302 -0.68 24.30 4.87
CA PRO A 302 -0.94 24.05 6.28
C PRO A 302 -1.29 25.36 7.01
N ASN A 303 -2.06 25.24 8.10
CA ASN A 303 -2.24 26.32 9.07
C ASN A 303 -1.44 26.08 10.36
N VAL A 304 -0.93 24.87 10.55
CA VAL A 304 -0.08 24.49 11.68
C VAL A 304 1.02 23.54 11.19
N ILE A 305 2.26 23.75 11.63
CA ILE A 305 3.31 22.73 11.55
C ILE A 305 3.77 22.40 12.97
N LEU A 306 3.75 21.12 13.32
CA LEU A 306 4.30 20.62 14.58
C LEU A 306 5.72 20.15 14.33
N LYS A 307 6.68 20.68 15.10
CA LYS A 307 8.03 20.12 15.20
C LYS A 307 8.07 19.18 16.39
N LEU A 308 8.52 17.95 16.18
CA LEU A 308 8.57 16.92 17.21
C LEU A 308 9.96 16.85 17.84
N LYS A 309 10.02 16.63 19.15
CA LYS A 309 11.29 16.49 19.91
C LYS A 309 12.14 15.33 19.42
N LYS A 310 11.50 14.29 18.89
CA LYS A 310 12.12 13.10 18.29
C LYS A 310 11.26 12.62 17.12
N PRO A 311 11.85 11.91 16.14
CA PRO A 311 11.08 11.29 15.08
C PRO A 311 10.02 10.33 15.65
N THR A 312 8.77 10.51 15.24
CA THR A 312 7.64 9.70 15.71
C THR A 312 7.03 8.92 14.56
N ASP A 313 6.61 7.68 14.84
CA ASP A 313 6.02 6.78 13.85
C ASP A 313 4.65 7.30 13.37
N ALA A 314 4.51 7.42 12.07
CA ALA A 314 3.22 7.47 11.41
C ALA A 314 2.92 6.14 10.73
N THR A 315 1.64 5.74 10.74
CA THR A 315 1.18 4.59 9.97
C THR A 315 0.64 5.07 8.63
N LEU A 316 1.24 4.60 7.55
CA LEU A 316 0.86 4.87 6.18
C LEU A 316 -0.04 3.75 5.63
N ALA A 317 -0.34 3.81 4.33
CA ALA A 317 -1.06 2.79 3.59
C ALA A 317 -0.53 1.37 3.89
N PHE A 318 -1.45 0.40 3.95
CA PHE A 318 -1.16 -1.01 4.24
C PHE A 318 -0.48 -1.29 5.59
N GLY A 319 -0.57 -0.35 6.54
CA GLY A 319 0.01 -0.50 7.87
C GLY A 319 1.52 -0.26 7.93
N ILE A 320 2.12 0.31 6.88
CA ILE A 320 3.56 0.59 6.84
C ILE A 320 3.89 1.71 7.82
N LYS A 321 4.83 1.48 8.74
CA LYS A 321 5.29 2.49 9.70
C LYS A 321 6.50 3.26 9.16
N LYS A 322 6.50 4.57 9.31
CA LYS A 322 7.63 5.44 8.96
C LYS A 322 7.72 6.62 9.93
N GLN A 323 8.95 7.00 10.26
CA GLN A 323 9.24 8.11 11.18
C GLN A 323 9.27 9.46 10.48
N TYR A 324 8.76 10.47 11.18
CA TYR A 324 8.73 11.86 10.73
C TYR A 324 9.11 12.80 11.88
N GLU A 325 9.84 13.88 11.55
CA GLU A 325 10.27 14.91 12.50
C GLU A 325 9.27 16.07 12.58
N LYS A 326 8.51 16.29 11.51
CA LYS A 326 7.54 17.37 11.41
C LYS A 326 6.20 16.86 10.91
N VAL A 327 5.13 17.53 11.34
CA VAL A 327 3.76 17.24 10.92
C VAL A 327 3.08 18.53 10.47
N ALA A 328 2.79 18.65 9.19
CA ALA A 328 2.10 19.81 8.61
C ALA A 328 0.60 19.51 8.51
N ILE A 329 -0.25 20.35 9.09
CA ILE A 329 -1.69 20.09 9.23
C ILE A 329 -2.48 21.31 8.73
N LYS A 330 -3.59 21.07 8.03
CA LYS A 330 -4.62 22.07 7.77
C LYS A 330 -5.88 21.68 8.51
N PHE A 331 -6.06 22.23 9.71
CA PHE A 331 -7.29 22.08 10.47
C PHE A 331 -8.43 22.88 9.87
N ASP A 332 -9.66 22.38 9.89
CA ASP A 332 -10.84 23.19 9.56
C ASP A 332 -11.06 24.30 10.60
N ASP A 333 -10.63 24.07 11.85
CA ASP A 333 -10.65 25.01 12.97
C ASP A 333 -9.33 24.91 13.74
N SER A 334 -8.36 25.76 13.38
CA SER A 334 -7.05 25.80 14.04
C SER A 334 -7.12 26.36 15.46
N GLN A 335 -8.12 27.18 15.78
CA GLN A 335 -8.24 27.76 17.12
C GLN A 335 -8.53 26.67 18.15
N ARG A 336 -9.43 25.74 17.84
CA ARG A 336 -9.69 24.57 18.72
C ARG A 336 -8.45 23.74 19.01
N PHE A 337 -7.55 23.60 18.04
CA PHE A 337 -6.28 22.91 18.26
C PHE A 337 -5.40 23.71 19.23
N ILE A 338 -5.26 25.02 19.03
CA ILE A 338 -4.48 25.90 19.90
C ILE A 338 -5.01 25.86 21.34
N ASP A 339 -6.34 25.92 21.52
CA ASP A 339 -6.98 25.87 22.83
C ASP A 339 -6.71 24.52 23.53
N ALA A 340 -6.80 23.40 22.80
CA ALA A 340 -6.49 22.08 23.33
C ALA A 340 -5.01 21.93 23.73
N TYR A 341 -4.09 22.48 22.92
CA TYR A 341 -2.66 22.47 23.20
C TYR A 341 -2.31 23.34 24.43
N ASN A 342 -2.90 24.53 24.53
CA ASN A 342 -2.70 25.43 25.67
C ASN A 342 -3.23 24.84 26.97
N LYS A 343 -4.39 24.16 26.92
CA LYS A 343 -4.95 23.47 28.09
C LYS A 343 -4.03 22.38 28.65
N TYR A 344 -3.20 21.75 27.82
CA TYR A 344 -2.20 20.78 28.28
C TYR A 344 -0.98 21.46 28.93
N ASN A 345 -0.59 22.64 28.43
CA ASN A 345 0.57 23.40 28.94
C ASN A 345 0.24 24.32 30.12
N SER A 346 -1.04 24.45 30.48
CA SER A 346 -1.53 25.17 31.67
C SER A 346 -1.54 24.23 32.87
#